data_AF-A0A2V1DAJ3-F1
#
_entry.id   AF-A0A2V1DAJ3-F1
#
_cell.length_a   1.000
_cell.length_b   1.000
_cell.length_c   1.000
_cell.angle_alpha   90.00
_cell.angle_beta   90.00
_cell.angle_gamma   90.00
#
_symmetry.space_group_name_H-M   'P 1'
#
loop_
_entity.id
_entity.type
_entity.pdbx_description
1 polymer ?
#
loop_
_entity_poly.entity_id
_entity_poly.type
_entity_poly.pdbx_seq_one_letter_code
_entity_poly.pdbx_strand_id
1 'polypeptide(L)'
;MASWMYDEDGIAHFQVQVQADDDVVGGVGEKDQLQNEDTNQHEHEGRIDDDEGMPDWLGQLTAAAEPEEIVDTPPTSSPDYASDDDTDGTEDTERTDFLQSSPCARFSDPIAPAAPILSQPTMRRSNHFNVKQPKLPIQRPRPRVSSSRSSSTKSFTSANALALDKLGKLERSPSRTWTEDERVFLASLFKLYEFNMPVYAKLFNQYFSTKVPEAKIRSQLGNLRVFSRGFHSIWSKVDAQTELRLWISQSCYADQLKPRQSSPGMGFGRNASERTKSRLKAMLAPKKSSDLLSSRPIQQASPQTDDDTDDSSEVIVDIEDFPTPLEKSQIAPHPQHHNFPRIAFRCWDDESWTFYSKEEGFVGSFFASHCWTSGVAAGDLDSPTGSALDVLLLGHLNKKSGMLSPFVSVTTSFLQCLTYAASKKNASIAVINLSALESQNIIYIKEALSGLKRRSQAQWARYRGTAEYVVYGTIPSTAIIAVTSFDRLEKSSPLWFECIQPGRTCKQIAKAISNQNRNKLTPTMSMEIGTLSKEILGMNNTHDPEHLPEIVEQIVGKIVDAFKISGPASKDEMLCNRVCFSRTLRGNHPYGYMEVEDAFGKGVQRGLESIAFYSRGSNERTRSA
;
A
#
# COMPACT_ATOMS: atom_id res chain seq x y z
N MET A 1 34.38 -11.38 -8.70
CA MET A 1 34.75 -10.48 -7.57
C MET A 1 34.33 -9.07 -7.91
N ALA A 2 33.69 -8.34 -7.00
CA ALA A 2 33.35 -6.92 -7.19
C ALA A 2 34.08 -6.08 -6.13
N SER A 3 34.72 -4.99 -6.56
CA SER A 3 35.44 -4.09 -5.65
C SER A 3 35.25 -2.64 -6.07
N TRP A 4 35.29 -1.76 -5.07
CA TRP A 4 35.39 -0.32 -5.27
C TRP A 4 36.86 0.04 -5.36
N MET A 5 37.25 0.74 -6.43
CA MET A 5 38.57 1.35 -6.56
C MET A 5 38.41 2.85 -6.62
N TYR A 6 39.25 3.58 -5.90
CA TYR A 6 39.29 5.03 -5.95
C TYR A 6 40.48 5.41 -6.84
N ASP A 7 40.26 6.34 -7.78
CA ASP A 7 41.37 6.91 -8.54
C ASP A 7 42.14 7.94 -7.71
N GLU A 8 43.22 8.48 -8.30
CA GLU A 8 44.08 9.48 -7.63
C GLU A 8 43.33 10.78 -7.28
N ASP A 9 42.17 11.03 -7.91
CA ASP A 9 41.29 12.16 -7.64
C ASP A 9 40.19 11.83 -6.59
N GLY A 10 40.21 10.62 -6.02
CA GLY A 10 39.25 10.16 -5.02
C GLY A 10 37.87 9.83 -5.59
N ILE A 11 37.75 9.65 -6.91
CA ILE A 11 36.49 9.26 -7.55
C ILE A 11 36.36 7.74 -7.48
N ALA A 12 35.25 7.27 -6.92
CA ALA A 12 34.96 5.86 -6.76
C ALA A 12 34.49 5.23 -8.09
N HIS A 13 35.22 4.23 -8.56
CA HIS A 13 34.90 3.39 -9.71
C HIS A 13 34.47 2.00 -9.25
N PHE A 14 33.35 1.52 -9.80
CA PHE A 14 32.81 0.20 -9.48
C PHE A 14 33.23 -0.81 -10.56
N GLN A 15 34.05 -1.79 -10.20
CA GLN A 15 34.53 -2.81 -11.13
C GLN A 15 34.03 -4.20 -10.73
N VAL A 16 33.51 -4.93 -11.72
CA VAL A 16 33.07 -6.33 -11.58
C VAL A 16 33.95 -7.21 -12.46
N GLN A 17 34.78 -8.03 -11.83
CA GLN A 17 35.51 -9.10 -12.52
C GLN A 17 34.68 -10.38 -12.50
N VAL A 18 34.36 -10.87 -13.70
CA VAL A 18 33.76 -12.19 -13.90
C VAL A 18 34.91 -13.18 -14.11
N GLN A 19 35.07 -14.10 -13.17
CA GLN A 19 36.01 -15.21 -13.30
C GLN A 19 35.27 -16.33 -14.04
N ALA A 20 35.76 -16.68 -15.23
CA ALA A 20 35.30 -17.85 -15.95
C ALA A 20 36.07 -19.06 -15.40
N ASP A 21 35.36 -19.95 -14.71
CA ASP A 21 35.91 -21.24 -14.29
C ASP A 21 35.81 -22.20 -15.47
N ASP A 22 36.91 -22.37 -16.18
CA ASP A 22 37.15 -23.52 -17.04
C ASP A 22 37.82 -24.64 -16.21
N ASP A 23 37.37 -25.87 -16.48
CA ASP A 23 37.93 -27.18 -16.08
C ASP A 23 37.63 -27.75 -14.67
N VAL A 24 36.69 -28.70 -14.62
CA VAL A 24 36.88 -29.96 -13.84
C VAL A 24 36.41 -31.16 -14.68
N VAL A 25 37.39 -31.88 -15.20
CA VAL A 25 37.26 -33.23 -15.77
C VAL A 25 37.51 -34.26 -14.68
N GLY A 26 36.58 -35.21 -14.53
CA GLY A 26 36.86 -36.62 -14.28
C GLY A 26 37.18 -37.08 -12.85
N GLY A 27 36.34 -37.96 -12.31
CA GLY A 27 36.68 -38.78 -11.14
C GLY A 27 35.55 -39.71 -10.73
N VAL A 28 35.53 -40.92 -11.32
CA VAL A 28 34.64 -42.03 -10.97
C VAL A 28 35.30 -42.86 -9.85
N GLY A 29 34.51 -43.26 -8.86
CA GLY A 29 34.85 -44.25 -7.83
C GLY A 29 34.19 -43.87 -6.51
N GLU A 30 33.70 -44.74 -5.65
CA GLU A 30 33.47 -46.18 -5.65
C GLU A 30 32.51 -46.39 -4.47
N LYS A 31 31.71 -47.45 -4.50
CA LYS A 31 30.78 -47.82 -3.43
C LYS A 31 31.55 -48.18 -2.16
N ASP A 32 31.03 -47.85 -0.99
CA ASP A 32 31.02 -48.80 0.12
C ASP A 32 29.88 -48.57 1.12
N GLN A 33 29.35 -49.70 1.57
CA GLN A 33 28.34 -49.90 2.59
C GLN A 33 28.99 -49.82 3.99
N LEU A 34 28.21 -49.44 5.01
CA LEU A 34 28.27 -49.89 6.43
C LEU A 34 27.07 -49.24 7.14
N GLN A 35 26.03 -50.00 7.51
CA GLN A 35 25.76 -50.55 8.86
C GLN A 35 25.66 -49.47 9.95
N ASN A 36 24.43 -49.20 10.40
CA ASN A 36 23.87 -49.64 11.69
C ASN A 36 24.59 -49.04 12.90
N GLU A 37 23.89 -48.19 13.66
CA GLU A 37 23.82 -48.35 15.11
C GLU A 37 22.64 -47.58 15.70
N ASP A 38 21.80 -48.35 16.40
CA ASP A 38 20.76 -47.92 17.31
C ASP A 38 21.34 -47.04 18.42
N THR A 39 20.61 -46.02 18.85
CA THR A 39 20.74 -45.53 20.24
C THR A 39 19.38 -45.14 20.81
N ASN A 40 19.05 -45.90 21.84
CA ASN A 40 17.87 -45.84 22.69
C ASN A 40 17.91 -44.63 23.65
N GLN A 41 16.71 -44.14 23.95
CA GLN A 41 16.19 -43.78 25.28
C GLN A 41 17.01 -42.84 26.19
N HIS A 42 16.41 -41.68 26.48
CA HIS A 42 16.17 -41.29 27.88
C HIS A 42 15.01 -40.28 27.97
N GLU A 43 13.86 -40.77 28.43
CA GLU A 43 12.78 -39.96 28.99
C GLU A 43 13.21 -39.51 30.39
N HIS A 44 13.08 -38.22 30.67
CA HIS A 44 13.21 -37.66 32.01
C HIS A 44 11.96 -36.82 32.28
N GLU A 45 10.93 -37.47 32.81
CA GLU A 45 9.76 -36.78 33.39
C GLU A 45 10.14 -36.24 34.77
N GLY A 46 10.32 -34.91 34.84
CA GLY A 46 10.41 -34.17 36.09
C GLY A 46 9.05 -33.59 36.46
N ARG A 47 8.37 -34.27 37.39
CA ARG A 47 7.16 -33.80 38.05
C ARG A 47 7.56 -32.76 39.12
N ILE A 48 7.11 -31.53 38.95
CA ILE A 48 7.18 -30.48 39.98
C ILE A 48 5.73 -30.21 40.40
N ASP A 49 5.41 -30.65 41.61
CA ASP A 49 4.18 -30.30 42.32
C ASP A 49 4.44 -28.94 43.01
N ASP A 50 3.88 -27.86 42.49
CA ASP A 50 3.77 -26.58 43.20
C ASP A 50 2.29 -26.23 43.36
N ASP A 51 1.78 -26.58 44.53
CA ASP A 51 0.44 -26.32 45.03
C ASP A 51 0.51 -25.04 45.88
N GLU A 52 0.38 -23.87 45.24
CA GLU A 52 0.20 -22.59 45.95
C GLU A 52 -1.22 -22.05 45.70
N GLY A 53 -2.00 -22.08 46.78
CA GLY A 53 -3.40 -21.69 46.81
C GLY A 53 -3.65 -20.23 46.43
N MET A 54 -4.60 -20.02 45.51
CA MET A 54 -5.19 -18.72 45.26
C MET A 54 -6.23 -18.36 46.34
N PRO A 55 -6.25 -17.10 46.84
CA PRO A 55 -7.25 -16.67 47.80
C PRO A 55 -8.63 -16.42 47.18
N ASP A 56 -9.63 -16.99 47.85
CA ASP A 56 -11.05 -17.10 47.52
C ASP A 56 -11.83 -15.77 47.73
N TRP A 57 -11.58 -14.77 46.88
CA TRP A 57 -12.40 -13.55 46.81
C TRP A 57 -13.10 -13.35 45.45
N LEU A 58 -13.06 -14.36 44.58
CA LEU A 58 -13.58 -14.28 43.20
C LEU A 58 -15.09 -14.58 43.04
N GLY A 59 -15.84 -14.76 44.13
CA GLY A 59 -17.23 -15.22 44.09
C GLY A 59 -18.34 -14.15 44.16
N GLN A 60 -18.03 -12.86 44.33
CA GLN A 60 -19.06 -11.87 44.76
C GLN A 60 -19.46 -10.77 43.77
N LEU A 61 -19.05 -10.82 42.49
CA LEU A 61 -19.44 -9.77 41.51
C LEU A 61 -20.26 -10.25 40.30
N THR A 62 -20.77 -11.47 40.32
CA THR A 62 -21.65 -12.02 39.26
C THR A 62 -23.03 -12.48 39.75
N ALA A 63 -23.44 -12.12 40.97
CA ALA A 63 -24.71 -12.54 41.58
C ALA A 63 -25.68 -11.37 41.86
N ALA A 64 -25.83 -10.44 40.91
CA ALA A 64 -26.87 -9.41 40.96
C ALA A 64 -27.46 -9.19 39.55
N ALA A 65 -28.23 -10.16 39.09
CA ALA A 65 -29.18 -10.00 37.99
C ALA A 65 -30.30 -11.02 38.21
N GLU A 66 -31.30 -10.64 39.01
CA GLU A 66 -32.56 -11.37 39.06
C GLU A 66 -33.32 -11.17 37.73
N PRO A 67 -34.02 -12.19 37.23
CA PRO A 67 -34.79 -12.07 35.99
C PRO A 67 -36.14 -11.41 36.28
N GLU A 68 -36.37 -10.20 35.76
CA GLU A 68 -37.71 -9.63 35.68
C GLU A 68 -38.57 -10.36 34.64
N GLU A 69 -39.82 -10.62 35.01
CA GLU A 69 -40.87 -11.23 34.21
C GLU A 69 -41.05 -10.53 32.85
N ILE A 70 -40.97 -11.32 31.79
CA ILE A 70 -41.32 -10.91 30.43
C ILE A 70 -42.85 -10.89 30.31
N VAL A 71 -43.42 -9.68 30.23
CA VAL A 71 -44.79 -9.44 29.77
C VAL A 71 -44.79 -9.36 28.25
N ASP A 72 -45.52 -10.27 27.59
CA ASP A 72 -45.73 -10.30 26.15
C ASP A 72 -46.40 -9.00 25.64
N THR A 73 -45.71 -8.30 24.72
CA THR A 73 -46.33 -7.33 23.81
C THR A 73 -45.87 -7.57 22.36
N PRO A 74 -46.78 -7.48 21.37
CA PRO A 74 -46.50 -7.87 19.99
C PRO A 74 -45.73 -6.79 19.20
N PRO A 75 -44.95 -7.16 18.17
CA PRO A 75 -44.17 -6.20 17.40
C PRO A 75 -45.03 -5.50 16.35
N THR A 76 -44.90 -4.17 16.29
CA THR A 76 -45.51 -3.33 15.25
C THR A 76 -44.42 -2.69 14.38
N SER A 77 -44.54 -2.90 13.08
CA SER A 77 -44.03 -2.13 11.93
C SER A 77 -42.53 -1.80 11.81
N SER A 78 -41.92 -2.43 10.79
CA SER A 78 -40.73 -1.96 10.06
C SER A 78 -41.05 -0.73 9.19
N PRO A 79 -40.07 0.13 8.88
CA PRO A 79 -40.07 0.91 7.65
C PRO A 79 -38.99 0.44 6.68
N ASP A 80 -39.43 0.26 5.43
CA ASP A 80 -38.64 0.04 4.23
C ASP A 80 -37.58 1.13 4.03
N TYR A 81 -36.37 0.73 3.63
CA TYR A 81 -35.41 1.65 3.02
C TYR A 81 -34.97 1.16 1.64
N ALA A 82 -35.12 2.08 0.70
CA ALA A 82 -34.83 1.95 -0.71
C ALA A 82 -33.35 1.64 -0.98
N SER A 83 -33.12 0.74 -1.92
CA SER A 83 -31.81 0.45 -2.50
C SER A 83 -31.51 1.48 -3.60
N ASP A 84 -30.61 2.42 -3.32
CA ASP A 84 -29.98 3.24 -4.35
C ASP A 84 -28.76 2.48 -4.92
N ASP A 85 -28.86 2.18 -6.22
CA ASP A 85 -27.87 1.52 -7.05
C ASP A 85 -26.99 2.59 -7.70
N ASP A 86 -25.92 3.01 -7.01
CA ASP A 86 -24.94 3.95 -7.53
C ASP A 86 -23.79 3.22 -8.23
N THR A 87 -23.73 3.40 -9.55
CA THR A 87 -22.68 2.94 -10.44
C THR A 87 -21.34 3.63 -10.14
N ASP A 88 -20.33 2.80 -9.86
CA ASP A 88 -18.97 3.11 -9.40
C ASP A 88 -18.13 3.88 -10.47
N GLY A 89 -17.90 5.16 -10.22
CA GLY A 89 -16.80 5.92 -10.81
C GLY A 89 -15.56 5.78 -9.94
N THR A 90 -14.45 5.29 -10.49
CA THR A 90 -13.20 5.08 -9.76
C THR A 90 -12.57 6.42 -9.35
N GLU A 91 -12.95 6.95 -8.19
CA GLU A 91 -12.36 8.16 -7.63
C GLU A 91 -11.23 7.87 -6.62
N ASP A 92 -10.14 8.62 -6.79
CA ASP A 92 -8.91 8.57 -6.01
C ASP A 92 -9.14 9.17 -4.60
N THR A 93 -9.18 8.31 -3.59
CA THR A 93 -9.18 8.69 -2.16
C THR A 93 -7.81 9.20 -1.71
N GLU A 94 -7.76 10.14 -0.75
CA GLU A 94 -6.49 10.62 -0.15
C GLU A 94 -5.76 9.56 0.67
N ARG A 95 -6.51 8.56 1.12
CA ARG A 95 -6.00 7.30 1.66
C ARG A 95 -5.46 6.47 0.48
N THR A 96 -4.13 6.45 0.32
CA THR A 96 -3.43 5.85 -0.84
C THR A 96 -2.57 4.62 -0.52
N ASP A 97 -2.66 4.13 0.72
CA ASP A 97 -2.46 2.72 1.11
C ASP A 97 -3.31 1.75 0.27
N PHE A 98 -4.26 2.25 -0.52
CA PHE A 98 -5.19 1.49 -1.34
C PHE A 98 -4.76 1.26 -2.80
N LEU A 99 -3.60 1.76 -3.24
CA LEU A 99 -3.13 1.56 -4.61
C LEU A 99 -2.32 0.27 -4.73
N GLN A 100 -2.66 -0.55 -5.74
CA GLN A 100 -2.13 -1.89 -5.97
C GLN A 100 -0.59 -1.95 -5.99
N SER A 101 -0.06 -2.88 -5.18
CA SER A 101 1.32 -3.38 -5.12
C SER A 101 2.38 -2.39 -4.60
N SER A 102 2.56 -2.38 -3.27
CA SER A 102 3.81 -1.95 -2.61
C SER A 102 5.00 -2.82 -3.07
N PRO A 103 6.25 -2.32 -3.04
CA PRO A 103 7.43 -2.94 -3.65
C PRO A 103 7.81 -4.39 -3.23
N CYS A 104 7.09 -5.06 -2.32
CA CYS A 104 7.54 -6.32 -1.71
C CYS A 104 6.83 -7.63 -2.14
N ALA A 105 6.50 -7.82 -3.42
CA ALA A 105 6.00 -9.13 -3.91
C ALA A 105 6.53 -9.46 -5.31
N ARG A 106 7.07 -10.67 -5.50
CA ARG A 106 7.67 -11.16 -6.75
C ARG A 106 6.83 -12.23 -7.43
N PHE A 107 7.14 -12.38 -8.71
CA PHE A 107 6.67 -13.38 -9.66
C PHE A 107 7.32 -14.73 -9.39
N SER A 108 6.52 -15.80 -9.44
CA SER A 108 6.95 -17.14 -9.82
C SER A 108 6.21 -17.54 -11.09
N ASP A 109 6.92 -17.56 -12.22
CA ASP A 109 6.59 -18.42 -13.35
C ASP A 109 7.92 -19.03 -13.83
N PRO A 110 8.16 -20.33 -13.61
CA PRO A 110 9.20 -21.04 -14.33
C PRO A 110 8.69 -21.32 -15.75
N ILE A 111 9.51 -20.96 -16.74
CA ILE A 111 9.37 -21.40 -18.12
C ILE A 111 9.50 -22.92 -18.13
N ALA A 112 8.38 -23.63 -18.25
CA ALA A 112 8.36 -25.06 -18.54
C ALA A 112 8.27 -25.30 -20.06
N PRO A 113 9.01 -26.29 -20.61
CA PRO A 113 9.01 -26.57 -22.04
C PRO A 113 7.74 -27.31 -22.47
N ALA A 114 7.29 -27.00 -23.68
CA ALA A 114 6.09 -27.56 -24.30
C ALA A 114 6.20 -29.07 -24.55
N ALA A 115 5.16 -29.82 -24.17
CA ALA A 115 4.88 -31.17 -24.66
C ALA A 115 3.47 -31.22 -25.27
N PRO A 116 3.23 -32.01 -26.34
CA PRO A 116 2.03 -31.92 -27.16
C PRO A 116 0.91 -32.80 -26.60
N ILE A 117 -0.28 -32.23 -26.38
CA ILE A 117 -1.49 -33.00 -26.08
C ILE A 117 -2.40 -33.01 -27.31
N LEU A 118 -2.60 -34.23 -27.80
CA LEU A 118 -3.52 -34.64 -28.85
C LEU A 118 -4.98 -34.37 -28.45
N SER A 119 -5.72 -33.92 -29.45
CA SER A 119 -7.17 -33.82 -29.60
C SER A 119 -8.02 -34.88 -28.89
N GLN A 120 -9.18 -34.49 -28.34
CA GLN A 120 -10.52 -34.95 -28.76
C GLN A 120 -11.65 -34.01 -28.25
N PRO A 121 -12.78 -33.86 -28.98
CA PRO A 121 -13.90 -33.00 -28.61
C PRO A 121 -15.04 -33.80 -27.96
N THR A 122 -15.59 -33.34 -26.83
CA THR A 122 -16.85 -33.89 -26.29
C THR A 122 -17.94 -32.83 -26.20
N MET A 123 -19.09 -33.23 -26.71
CA MET A 123 -20.28 -32.44 -27.03
C MET A 123 -21.03 -31.87 -25.81
N ARG A 124 -21.73 -30.78 -26.11
CA ARG A 124 -22.92 -30.24 -25.41
C ARG A 124 -23.86 -31.32 -24.86
N ARG A 125 -24.29 -31.16 -23.61
CA ARG A 125 -25.65 -31.51 -23.17
C ARG A 125 -26.20 -30.44 -22.24
N SER A 126 -27.35 -29.89 -22.64
CA SER A 126 -28.25 -29.04 -21.86
C SER A 126 -29.14 -29.90 -20.97
N ASN A 127 -29.17 -29.64 -19.66
CA ASN A 127 -30.16 -30.22 -18.76
C ASN A 127 -31.23 -29.18 -18.40
N HIS A 128 -32.38 -29.30 -19.05
CA HIS A 128 -33.66 -28.84 -18.52
C HIS A 128 -34.15 -29.89 -17.52
N PHE A 129 -34.49 -29.48 -16.30
CA PHE A 129 -35.42 -30.25 -15.47
C PHE A 129 -36.46 -29.35 -14.80
N ASN A 130 -37.70 -29.80 -15.01
CA ASN A 130 -38.98 -29.29 -14.54
C ASN A 130 -39.01 -29.01 -13.03
N VAL A 131 -39.45 -27.80 -12.66
CA VAL A 131 -40.06 -27.56 -11.34
C VAL A 131 -41.47 -27.01 -11.57
N LYS A 132 -42.44 -27.72 -10.98
CA LYS A 132 -43.88 -27.51 -11.07
C LYS A 132 -44.28 -26.21 -10.37
N GLN A 133 -45.07 -25.37 -11.03
CA GLN A 133 -45.70 -24.20 -10.43
C GLN A 133 -46.95 -24.56 -9.62
N PRO A 134 -47.24 -23.84 -8.51
CA PRO A 134 -48.59 -23.76 -7.96
C PRO A 134 -49.33 -22.48 -8.42
N LYS A 135 -50.61 -22.74 -8.71
CA LYS A 135 -51.80 -21.91 -8.99
C LYS A 135 -51.77 -20.41 -8.63
N LEU A 136 -52.19 -19.59 -9.60
CA LEU A 136 -52.68 -18.21 -9.48
C LEU A 136 -54.00 -18.13 -8.69
N PRO A 137 -54.36 -16.92 -8.19
CA PRO A 137 -55.57 -16.30 -8.76
C PRO A 137 -55.50 -14.77 -8.96
N ILE A 138 -56.50 -14.30 -9.73
CA ILE A 138 -56.99 -12.92 -9.95
C ILE A 138 -56.37 -12.15 -11.14
N GLN A 139 -57.08 -12.23 -12.27
CA GLN A 139 -56.90 -11.37 -13.45
C GLN A 139 -57.78 -10.11 -13.34
N ARG A 140 -57.23 -8.95 -13.74
CA ARG A 140 -58.01 -7.80 -14.23
C ARG A 140 -57.87 -7.71 -15.76
N PRO A 141 -58.91 -7.30 -16.50
CA PRO A 141 -58.93 -7.36 -17.96
C PRO A 141 -58.11 -6.21 -18.57
N ARG A 142 -57.27 -6.53 -19.57
CA ARG A 142 -56.70 -5.55 -20.50
C ARG A 142 -57.18 -5.84 -21.93
N PRO A 143 -57.37 -4.81 -22.77
CA PRO A 143 -58.05 -4.95 -24.05
C PRO A 143 -57.17 -5.61 -25.10
N ARG A 144 -57.78 -6.51 -25.88
CA ARG A 144 -57.22 -7.11 -27.09
C ARG A 144 -56.91 -6.04 -28.13
N VAL A 145 -55.65 -5.95 -28.56
CA VAL A 145 -55.29 -5.35 -29.84
C VAL A 145 -54.73 -6.46 -30.72
N SER A 146 -55.36 -6.62 -31.88
CA SER A 146 -55.12 -7.66 -32.89
C SER A 146 -53.74 -7.58 -33.51
N SER A 147 -53.08 -8.72 -33.58
CA SER A 147 -51.83 -8.96 -34.30
C SER A 147 -52.02 -8.90 -35.82
N SER A 148 -51.47 -7.88 -36.47
CA SER A 148 -51.20 -7.90 -37.91
C SER A 148 -49.72 -8.24 -38.15
N ARG A 149 -49.49 -9.34 -38.87
CA ARG A 149 -48.22 -9.77 -39.44
C ARG A 149 -47.51 -8.60 -40.14
N SER A 150 -46.35 -8.16 -39.63
CA SER A 150 -45.44 -7.29 -40.36
C SER A 150 -44.29 -8.13 -40.93
N SER A 151 -44.18 -8.06 -42.25
CA SER A 151 -43.08 -8.58 -43.05
C SER A 151 -41.74 -8.03 -42.60
N SER A 152 -40.76 -8.91 -42.43
CA SER A 152 -39.36 -8.61 -42.15
C SER A 152 -38.76 -7.67 -43.22
N THR A 153 -38.76 -6.38 -42.94
CA THR A 153 -37.91 -5.41 -43.64
C THR A 153 -36.52 -5.47 -43.03
N LYS A 154 -35.52 -5.84 -43.85
CA LYS A 154 -34.10 -5.80 -43.50
C LYS A 154 -33.78 -4.48 -42.81
N SER A 155 -33.48 -4.53 -41.51
CA SER A 155 -33.21 -3.33 -40.72
C SER A 155 -31.99 -2.63 -41.31
N PHE A 156 -32.19 -1.45 -41.87
CA PHE A 156 -31.10 -0.51 -42.13
C PHE A 156 -30.42 -0.25 -40.79
N THR A 157 -29.21 -0.79 -40.61
CA THR A 157 -28.33 -0.43 -39.49
C THR A 157 -28.14 1.08 -39.54
N SER A 158 -28.69 1.78 -38.54
CA SER A 158 -28.59 3.23 -38.46
C SER A 158 -27.12 3.66 -38.47
N ALA A 159 -26.84 4.86 -39.00
CA ALA A 159 -25.49 5.40 -39.03
C ALA A 159 -24.83 5.40 -37.64
N ASN A 160 -25.64 5.56 -36.58
CA ASN A 160 -25.19 5.47 -35.18
C ASN A 160 -24.81 4.04 -34.76
N ALA A 161 -25.54 3.01 -35.17
CA ALA A 161 -25.17 1.62 -34.89
C ALA A 161 -23.84 1.25 -35.58
N LEU A 162 -23.62 1.72 -36.80
CA LEU A 162 -22.35 1.57 -37.52
C LEU A 162 -21.21 2.39 -36.87
N ALA A 163 -21.51 3.57 -36.33
CA ALA A 163 -20.53 4.38 -35.60
C ALA A 163 -20.12 3.73 -34.27
N LEU A 164 -21.08 3.16 -33.53
CA LEU A 164 -20.83 2.45 -32.27
C LEU A 164 -20.10 1.12 -32.50
N ASP A 165 -20.40 0.38 -33.56
CA ASP A 165 -19.64 -0.83 -33.91
C ASP A 165 -18.19 -0.48 -34.35
N LYS A 166 -18.01 0.64 -35.06
CA LYS A 166 -16.66 1.18 -35.35
C LYS A 166 -15.91 1.60 -34.08
N LEU A 167 -16.58 2.21 -33.11
CA LEU A 167 -16.01 2.58 -31.82
C LEU A 167 -15.67 1.36 -30.96
N GLY A 168 -16.54 0.35 -30.89
CA GLY A 168 -16.27 -0.89 -30.17
C GLY A 168 -15.07 -1.66 -30.72
N LYS A 169 -14.88 -1.64 -32.06
CA LYS A 169 -13.69 -2.21 -32.71
C LYS A 169 -12.41 -1.40 -32.44
N LEU A 170 -12.53 -0.09 -32.22
CA LEU A 170 -11.42 0.80 -31.83
C LEU A 170 -11.03 0.60 -30.35
N GLU A 171 -11.99 0.48 -29.45
CA GLU A 171 -11.74 0.35 -28.01
C GLU A 171 -11.32 -1.06 -27.56
N ARG A 172 -11.75 -2.11 -28.27
CA ARG A 172 -11.53 -3.52 -27.85
C ARG A 172 -10.66 -4.35 -28.78
N SER A 173 -9.76 -3.72 -29.54
CA SER A 173 -8.79 -4.50 -30.30
C SER A 173 -7.81 -5.20 -29.33
N PRO A 174 -7.62 -6.54 -29.39
CA PRO A 174 -6.84 -7.30 -28.42
C PRO A 174 -5.48 -6.66 -28.10
N SER A 175 -5.05 -6.69 -26.83
CA SER A 175 -3.73 -6.19 -26.46
C SER A 175 -2.67 -6.93 -27.27
N ARG A 176 -1.91 -6.20 -28.09
CA ARG A 176 -0.80 -6.77 -28.84
C ARG A 176 0.44 -6.69 -27.97
N THR A 177 1.09 -7.83 -27.74
CA THR A 177 2.43 -7.87 -27.19
C THR A 177 3.42 -7.46 -28.29
N TRP A 178 4.17 -6.37 -28.06
CA TRP A 178 5.16 -5.88 -29.01
C TRP A 178 6.51 -6.56 -28.76
N THR A 179 7.07 -7.20 -29.78
CA THR A 179 8.40 -7.81 -29.69
C THR A 179 9.49 -6.75 -29.62
N GLU A 180 10.72 -7.14 -29.28
CA GLU A 180 11.84 -6.20 -29.27
C GLU A 180 12.16 -5.68 -30.68
N ASP A 181 12.23 -6.57 -31.67
CA ASP A 181 12.52 -6.22 -33.08
C ASP A 181 11.48 -5.27 -33.66
N GLU A 182 10.20 -5.46 -33.33
CA GLU A 182 9.12 -4.54 -33.73
C GLU A 182 9.34 -3.13 -33.17
N ARG A 183 9.84 -3.03 -31.94
CA ARG A 183 10.14 -1.74 -31.31
C ARG A 183 11.40 -1.11 -31.89
N VAL A 184 12.43 -1.90 -32.16
CA VAL A 184 13.67 -1.44 -32.83
C VAL A 184 13.36 -0.93 -34.24
N PHE A 185 12.50 -1.63 -34.99
CA PHE A 185 12.05 -1.20 -36.31
C PHE A 185 11.34 0.16 -36.27
N LEU A 186 10.35 0.31 -35.38
CA LEU A 186 9.61 1.57 -35.23
C LEU A 186 10.50 2.72 -34.74
N ALA A 187 11.43 2.43 -33.82
CA ALA A 187 12.42 3.39 -33.36
C ALA A 187 13.36 3.81 -34.50
N SER A 188 13.76 2.89 -35.36
CA SER A 188 14.62 3.16 -36.53
C SER A 188 13.93 4.09 -37.52
N LEU A 189 12.68 3.81 -37.86
CA LEU A 189 11.89 4.69 -38.74
C LEU A 189 11.81 6.10 -38.17
N PHE A 190 11.49 6.22 -36.88
CA PHE A 190 11.35 7.50 -36.21
C PHE A 190 12.68 8.27 -36.06
N LYS A 191 13.80 7.56 -35.86
CA LYS A 191 15.13 8.17 -35.74
C LYS A 191 15.61 8.73 -37.08
N LEU A 192 15.48 7.94 -38.14
CA LEU A 192 16.15 8.18 -39.42
C LEU A 192 15.32 9.03 -40.38
N TYR A 193 13.99 9.02 -40.25
CA TYR A 193 13.11 9.68 -41.20
C TYR A 193 12.19 10.71 -40.51
N GLU A 194 11.63 11.61 -41.32
CA GLU A 194 10.54 12.48 -40.89
C GLU A 194 9.29 11.67 -40.52
N PHE A 195 8.51 12.18 -39.58
CA PHE A 195 7.35 11.46 -39.04
C PHE A 195 6.22 11.35 -40.08
N ASN A 196 6.00 10.15 -40.60
CA ASN A 196 4.95 9.86 -41.57
C ASN A 196 4.23 8.54 -41.21
N MET A 197 3.20 8.65 -40.37
CA MET A 197 2.53 7.47 -39.80
C MET A 197 1.88 6.53 -40.83
N PRO A 198 1.19 7.00 -41.88
CA PRO A 198 0.65 6.13 -42.91
C PRO A 198 1.73 5.27 -43.58
N VAL A 199 2.91 5.85 -43.84
CA VAL A 199 4.04 5.13 -44.45
C VAL A 199 4.68 4.18 -43.45
N TYR A 200 4.88 4.61 -42.20
CA TYR A 200 5.41 3.74 -41.14
C TYR A 200 4.55 2.50 -40.93
N ALA A 201 3.22 2.67 -40.95
CA ALA A 201 2.30 1.55 -40.80
C ALA A 201 2.38 0.56 -41.97
N LYS A 202 2.51 1.05 -43.21
CA LYS A 202 2.70 0.19 -44.38
C LYS A 202 4.02 -0.58 -44.32
N LEU A 203 5.12 0.11 -44.00
CA LEU A 203 6.44 -0.51 -43.86
C LEU A 203 6.49 -1.54 -42.73
N PHE A 204 5.91 -1.23 -41.57
CA PHE A 204 5.84 -2.15 -40.44
C PHE A 204 5.06 -3.42 -40.79
N ASN A 205 3.88 -3.25 -41.38
CA ASN A 205 3.02 -4.36 -41.78
C ASN A 205 3.65 -5.21 -42.89
N GLN A 206 4.40 -4.59 -43.82
CA GLN A 206 5.15 -5.30 -44.85
C GLN A 206 6.31 -6.10 -44.25
N TYR A 207 7.11 -5.50 -43.36
CA TYR A 207 8.30 -6.14 -42.78
C TYR A 207 7.92 -7.35 -41.91
N PHE A 208 6.97 -7.17 -41.00
CA PHE A 208 6.55 -8.23 -40.06
C PHE A 208 5.39 -9.09 -40.59
N SER A 209 4.97 -8.90 -41.85
CA SER A 209 3.81 -9.59 -42.45
C SER A 209 2.54 -9.52 -41.57
N THR A 210 2.28 -8.35 -40.97
CA THR A 210 1.17 -8.12 -40.05
C THR A 210 0.14 -7.13 -40.61
N LYS A 211 -1.02 -7.01 -39.96
CA LYS A 211 -2.08 -6.06 -40.32
C LYS A 211 -2.44 -5.18 -39.12
N VAL A 212 -1.44 -4.54 -38.53
CA VAL A 212 -1.62 -3.66 -37.37
C VAL A 212 -2.20 -2.31 -37.84
N PRO A 213 -3.30 -1.83 -37.22
CA PRO A 213 -3.84 -0.51 -37.52
C PRO A 213 -2.87 0.62 -37.20
N GLU A 214 -2.86 1.68 -38.02
CA GLU A 214 -1.99 2.85 -37.84
C GLU A 214 -2.08 3.46 -36.44
N ALA A 215 -3.29 3.54 -35.87
CA ALA A 215 -3.51 4.08 -34.53
C ALA A 215 -2.75 3.32 -33.44
N LYS A 216 -2.64 1.99 -33.55
CA LYS A 216 -1.89 1.16 -32.60
C LYS A 216 -0.38 1.39 -32.72
N ILE A 217 0.13 1.50 -33.94
CA ILE A 217 1.55 1.80 -34.20
C ILE A 217 1.88 3.20 -33.67
N ARG A 218 1.00 4.18 -33.88
CA ARG A 218 1.15 5.54 -33.35
C ARG A 218 1.19 5.56 -31.83
N SER A 219 0.27 4.83 -31.18
CA SER A 219 0.25 4.70 -29.72
C SER A 219 1.55 4.08 -29.19
N GLN A 220 2.03 3.01 -29.83
CA GLN A 220 3.29 2.38 -29.43
C GLN A 220 4.49 3.29 -29.63
N LEU A 221 4.55 4.03 -30.73
CA LEU A 221 5.62 4.99 -30.98
C LEU A 221 5.59 6.15 -29.97
N GLY A 222 4.40 6.59 -29.56
CA GLY A 222 4.21 7.51 -28.43
C GLY A 222 4.75 6.95 -27.11
N ASN A 223 4.47 5.68 -26.81
CA ASN A 223 4.98 5.00 -25.62
C ASN A 223 6.51 4.84 -25.65
N LEU A 224 7.08 4.54 -26.82
CA LEU A 224 8.54 4.50 -27.00
C LEU A 224 9.15 5.88 -26.70
N ARG A 225 8.52 6.97 -27.17
CA ARG A 225 8.99 8.34 -26.98
C ARG A 225 8.91 8.84 -25.54
N VAL A 226 7.86 8.48 -24.80
CA VAL A 226 7.54 9.12 -23.50
C VAL A 226 7.85 8.22 -22.31
N PHE A 227 7.77 6.89 -22.44
CA PHE A 227 7.64 6.01 -21.26
C PHE A 227 8.41 4.68 -21.28
N SER A 228 9.15 4.35 -22.34
CA SER A 228 9.78 3.02 -22.37
C SER A 228 11.09 2.95 -21.57
N ARG A 229 11.09 2.16 -20.48
CA ARG A 229 12.27 1.74 -19.66
C ARG A 229 13.36 0.96 -20.42
N GLY A 230 13.27 0.89 -21.74
CA GLY A 230 14.28 0.35 -22.65
C GLY A 230 14.52 1.27 -23.84
N PHE A 231 14.13 2.55 -23.77
CA PHE A 231 14.31 3.47 -24.87
C PHE A 231 15.79 3.56 -25.26
N HIS A 232 16.70 3.71 -24.29
CA HIS A 232 18.13 3.74 -24.56
C HIS A 232 18.68 2.43 -25.13
N SER A 233 18.23 1.26 -24.64
CA SER A 233 18.70 -0.04 -25.15
C SER A 233 18.16 -0.35 -26.54
N ILE A 234 16.93 0.08 -26.85
CA ILE A 234 16.35 -0.02 -28.19
C ILE A 234 17.08 0.96 -29.12
N TRP A 235 17.36 2.19 -28.67
CA TRP A 235 17.97 3.23 -29.48
C TRP A 235 19.44 2.98 -29.82
N SER A 236 20.19 2.32 -28.93
CA SER A 236 21.56 1.86 -29.24
C SER A 236 21.55 0.76 -30.30
N LYS A 237 20.57 -0.15 -30.27
CA LYS A 237 20.38 -1.18 -31.30
C LYS A 237 20.02 -0.60 -32.68
N VAL A 238 19.34 0.55 -32.74
CA VAL A 238 19.02 1.23 -34.01
C VAL A 238 20.28 1.61 -34.80
N ASP A 239 21.38 1.95 -34.12
CA ASP A 239 22.61 2.35 -34.80
C ASP A 239 23.37 1.16 -35.40
N ALA A 240 23.18 -0.04 -34.86
CA ALA A 240 23.80 -1.27 -35.34
C ALA A 240 23.05 -1.94 -36.52
N GLN A 241 21.83 -1.51 -36.84
CA GLN A 241 20.94 -2.18 -37.78
C GLN A 241 21.14 -1.71 -39.24
N THR A 242 22.30 -2.02 -39.83
CA THR A 242 22.63 -1.69 -41.23
C THR A 242 21.69 -2.39 -42.22
N GLU A 243 21.35 -3.66 -41.97
CA GLU A 243 20.46 -4.46 -42.82
C GLU A 243 19.06 -3.85 -42.91
N LEU A 244 18.53 -3.35 -41.79
CA LEU A 244 17.21 -2.71 -41.77
C LEU A 244 17.19 -1.45 -42.64
N ARG A 245 18.27 -0.65 -42.64
CA ARG A 245 18.35 0.55 -43.49
C ARG A 245 18.36 0.19 -44.98
N LEU A 246 19.12 -0.85 -45.33
CA LEU A 246 19.16 -1.37 -46.70
C LEU A 246 17.79 -1.90 -47.14
N TRP A 247 17.09 -2.59 -46.23
CA TRP A 247 15.73 -3.07 -46.52
C TRP A 247 14.75 -1.91 -46.73
N ILE A 248 14.79 -0.88 -45.88
CA ILE A 248 13.92 0.30 -46.00
C ILE A 248 14.17 1.02 -47.32
N SER A 249 15.43 1.17 -47.74
CA SER A 249 15.78 1.84 -49.01
C SER A 249 15.36 1.05 -50.25
N GLN A 250 15.26 -0.28 -50.14
CA GLN A 250 14.76 -1.15 -51.22
C GLN A 250 13.23 -1.29 -51.24
N SER A 251 12.53 -0.81 -50.22
CA SER A 251 11.07 -0.90 -50.15
C SER A 251 10.41 0.01 -51.19
N CYS A 252 9.24 -0.38 -51.70
CA CYS A 252 8.45 0.44 -52.63
C CYS A 252 7.89 1.75 -52.02
N TYR A 253 8.12 1.98 -50.72
CA TYR A 253 7.74 3.20 -50.01
C TYR A 253 8.93 4.11 -49.71
N ALA A 254 10.15 3.75 -50.15
CA ALA A 254 11.36 4.52 -49.88
C ALA A 254 11.25 5.99 -50.35
N ASP A 255 10.66 6.23 -51.52
CA ASP A 255 10.47 7.58 -52.08
C ASP A 255 9.54 8.48 -51.24
N GLN A 256 8.72 7.89 -50.36
CA GLN A 256 7.81 8.62 -49.46
C GLN A 256 8.45 8.95 -48.11
N LEU A 257 9.63 8.39 -47.83
CA LEU A 257 10.40 8.66 -46.62
C LEU A 257 11.41 9.77 -46.88
N LYS A 258 11.22 10.90 -46.21
CA LYS A 258 12.23 11.96 -46.19
C LYS A 258 13.25 11.67 -45.09
N PRO A 259 14.55 11.55 -45.42
CA PRO A 259 15.59 11.46 -44.40
C PRO A 259 15.49 12.66 -43.48
N ARG A 260 15.53 12.41 -42.17
CA ARG A 260 15.52 13.47 -41.19
C ARG A 260 16.84 14.22 -41.33
N GLN A 261 16.79 15.49 -41.73
CA GLN A 261 18.00 16.32 -41.72
C GLN A 261 18.53 16.34 -40.29
N SER A 262 19.78 15.92 -40.11
CA SER A 262 20.46 15.94 -38.82
C SER A 262 20.59 17.39 -38.37
N SER A 263 19.58 17.93 -37.70
CA SER A 263 19.69 19.23 -37.06
C SER A 263 20.68 19.08 -35.90
N PRO A 264 21.84 19.76 -35.94
CA PRO A 264 22.78 19.72 -34.84
C PRO A 264 22.11 20.44 -33.65
N GLY A 265 21.68 19.67 -32.65
CA GLY A 265 21.14 20.24 -31.40
C GLY A 265 19.67 19.95 -31.07
N MET A 266 19.02 18.96 -31.69
CA MET A 266 17.70 18.51 -31.22
C MET A 266 17.82 17.69 -29.93
N GLY A 267 18.09 18.38 -28.81
CA GLY A 267 17.98 17.82 -27.47
C GLY A 267 16.56 17.28 -27.26
N PHE A 268 16.46 15.98 -27.02
CA PHE A 268 15.22 15.31 -26.68
C PHE A 268 14.70 15.88 -25.35
N GLY A 269 13.68 16.76 -25.38
CA GLY A 269 12.94 17.12 -24.16
C GLY A 269 12.28 18.50 -24.04
N ARG A 270 12.35 19.43 -25.00
CA ARG A 270 11.85 20.81 -24.77
C ARG A 270 10.75 21.35 -25.68
N ASN A 271 10.11 20.51 -26.49
CA ASN A 271 8.94 20.93 -27.28
C ASN A 271 7.64 20.32 -26.73
N ALA A 272 7.37 20.58 -25.46
CA ALA A 272 5.98 20.62 -25.00
C ALA A 272 5.25 21.73 -25.77
N SER A 273 3.98 21.52 -26.12
CA SER A 273 3.19 22.52 -26.85
C SER A 273 3.24 23.88 -26.13
N GLU A 274 3.14 25.00 -26.85
CA GLU A 274 3.08 26.33 -26.20
C GLU A 274 2.01 26.39 -25.13
N ARG A 275 0.89 25.67 -25.31
CA ARG A 275 -0.18 25.55 -24.34
C ARG A 275 0.28 24.87 -23.04
N THR A 276 1.11 23.84 -23.14
CA THR A 276 1.73 23.15 -21.99
C THR A 276 2.78 24.04 -21.31
N LYS A 277 3.58 24.79 -22.10
CA LYS A 277 4.57 25.74 -21.58
C LYS A 277 3.92 26.90 -20.84
N SER A 278 2.83 27.48 -21.38
CA SER A 278 2.07 28.55 -20.73
C SER A 278 1.38 28.08 -19.45
N ARG A 279 0.84 26.86 -19.43
CA ARG A 279 0.21 26.29 -18.23
C ARG A 279 1.24 26.00 -17.13
N LEU A 280 2.41 25.47 -17.49
CA LEU A 280 3.51 25.26 -16.54
C LEU A 280 4.07 26.60 -16.02
N LYS A 281 4.21 27.60 -16.90
CA LYS A 281 4.65 28.96 -16.52
C LYS A 281 3.66 29.66 -15.60
N ALA A 282 2.35 29.45 -15.79
CA ALA A 282 1.31 29.97 -14.89
C ALA A 282 1.31 29.27 -13.52
N MET A 283 1.64 27.97 -13.47
CA MET A 283 1.74 27.23 -12.20
C MET A 283 3.03 27.53 -11.42
N LEU A 284 4.10 27.92 -12.10
CA LEU A 284 5.41 28.24 -11.51
C LEU A 284 5.59 29.73 -11.24
N ALA A 285 4.66 30.60 -11.66
CA ALA A 285 4.71 32.00 -11.33
C ALA A 285 4.48 32.16 -9.81
N PRO A 286 5.42 32.78 -9.07
CA PRO A 286 5.23 33.04 -7.66
C PRO A 286 3.99 33.93 -7.49
N LYS A 287 3.03 33.47 -6.67
CA LYS A 287 1.90 34.31 -6.26
C LYS A 287 2.48 35.56 -5.61
N LYS A 288 2.44 36.70 -6.31
CA LYS A 288 2.70 38.00 -5.71
C LYS A 288 1.71 38.15 -4.55
N SER A 289 2.23 38.16 -3.34
CA SER A 289 1.54 38.65 -2.16
C SER A 289 1.18 40.10 -2.44
N SER A 290 -0.06 40.35 -2.86
CA SER A 290 -0.62 41.69 -2.86
C SER A 290 -0.85 42.08 -1.41
N ASP A 291 0.06 42.88 -0.87
CA ASP A 291 -0.24 43.78 0.24
C ASP A 291 -1.42 44.65 -0.16
N LEU A 292 -2.56 44.39 0.44
CA LEU A 292 -3.68 45.32 0.53
C LEU A 292 -4.12 45.37 1.99
N LEU A 293 -3.42 46.22 2.74
CA LEU A 293 -4.01 46.95 3.85
C LEU A 293 -5.15 47.81 3.29
N SER A 294 -6.38 47.29 3.37
CA SER A 294 -7.59 48.07 3.21
C SER A 294 -8.35 48.03 4.52
N SER A 295 -8.21 49.12 5.27
CA SER A 295 -8.99 49.48 6.44
C SER A 295 -10.48 49.53 6.09
N ARG A 296 -11.27 48.67 6.72
CA ARG A 296 -12.72 48.85 6.83
C ARG A 296 -13.06 49.38 8.22
N PRO A 297 -13.83 50.48 8.34
CA PRO A 297 -14.32 50.96 9.61
C PRO A 297 -15.48 50.10 10.10
N ILE A 298 -15.38 49.64 11.35
CA ILE A 298 -16.45 48.98 12.09
C ILE A 298 -17.42 50.06 12.54
N GLN A 299 -18.65 50.03 12.02
CA GLN A 299 -19.77 50.80 12.54
C GLN A 299 -20.19 50.22 13.89
N GLN A 300 -20.22 51.09 14.90
CA GLN A 300 -20.81 50.85 16.20
C GLN A 300 -22.33 50.69 16.03
N ALA A 301 -22.87 49.58 16.51
CA ALA A 301 -24.28 49.43 16.81
C ALA A 301 -24.42 49.35 18.34
N SER A 302 -25.12 50.31 18.91
CA SER A 302 -25.55 50.36 20.30
C SER A 302 -26.50 49.20 20.62
N PRO A 303 -26.49 48.67 21.84
CA PRO A 303 -27.68 48.10 22.46
C PRO A 303 -28.23 49.04 23.53
N GLN A 304 -29.55 49.18 23.48
CA GLN A 304 -30.37 49.86 24.47
C GLN A 304 -30.37 49.09 25.80
N THR A 305 -30.49 49.89 26.85
CA THR A 305 -30.85 49.55 28.22
C THR A 305 -32.24 48.91 28.32
N ASP A 306 -32.38 48.04 29.33
CA ASP A 306 -33.55 47.72 30.17
C ASP A 306 -33.15 46.41 30.90
N ASP A 307 -33.48 46.07 32.13
CA ASP A 307 -33.98 46.70 33.35
C ASP A 307 -33.87 45.56 34.41
N ASP A 308 -33.68 45.91 35.68
CA ASP A 308 -33.95 45.14 36.91
C ASP A 308 -33.65 43.62 37.01
N THR A 309 -32.73 43.22 37.90
CA THR A 309 -33.02 42.64 39.24
C THR A 309 -31.83 41.89 39.85
N ASP A 310 -31.39 42.42 40.99
CA ASP A 310 -31.22 41.77 42.29
C ASP A 310 -30.33 40.52 42.50
N ASP A 311 -29.50 40.72 43.52
CA ASP A 311 -29.13 39.82 44.63
C ASP A 311 -27.89 38.91 44.58
N SER A 312 -27.11 39.11 45.65
CA SER A 312 -26.25 38.16 46.37
C SER A 312 -24.83 37.85 45.85
N SER A 313 -23.91 38.67 46.36
CA SER A 313 -22.70 38.28 47.10
C SER A 313 -21.75 37.22 46.50
N GLU A 314 -20.54 37.66 46.12
CA GLU A 314 -19.36 36.82 46.25
C GLU A 314 -18.10 37.63 46.57
N VAL A 315 -17.24 37.00 47.36
CA VAL A 315 -16.21 37.55 48.24
C VAL A 315 -14.96 37.99 47.46
N ILE A 316 -14.57 39.26 47.63
CA ILE A 316 -13.29 39.80 47.16
C ILE A 316 -12.23 39.49 48.24
N VAL A 317 -11.24 38.67 47.89
CA VAL A 317 -10.01 38.51 48.67
C VAL A 317 -8.92 39.31 47.96
N ASP A 318 -8.42 40.32 48.67
CA ASP A 318 -7.26 41.14 48.31
C ASP A 318 -5.98 40.30 48.33
N ILE A 319 -5.29 40.23 47.18
CA ILE A 319 -3.86 39.89 47.09
C ILE A 319 -3.24 40.92 46.14
N GLU A 320 -2.93 42.10 46.67
CA GLU A 320 -1.89 42.97 46.12
C GLU A 320 -0.55 42.54 46.70
N ASP A 321 0.31 41.95 45.87
CA ASP A 321 1.78 42.13 45.86
C ASP A 321 2.43 40.99 45.09
N PHE A 322 2.86 41.21 43.84
CA PHE A 322 4.14 40.70 43.32
C PHE A 322 4.59 41.51 42.08
N PRO A 323 5.90 41.77 41.91
CA PRO A 323 6.39 42.76 40.96
C PRO A 323 6.87 42.16 39.62
N THR A 324 6.77 43.01 38.60
CA THR A 324 7.57 43.09 37.34
C THR A 324 7.34 42.09 36.20
N PRO A 325 7.40 42.55 34.93
CA PRO A 325 7.12 41.75 33.75
C PRO A 325 8.32 40.88 33.37
N LEU A 326 8.11 39.57 33.30
CA LEU A 326 9.06 38.63 32.74
C LEU A 326 9.36 38.98 31.27
N GLU A 327 10.65 39.26 31.04
CA GLU A 327 11.30 39.21 29.73
C GLU A 327 10.79 38.02 28.91
N LYS A 328 10.52 38.27 27.63
CA LYS A 328 10.34 37.24 26.62
C LYS A 328 11.64 36.44 26.53
N SER A 329 11.75 35.41 27.35
CA SER A 329 12.81 34.42 27.28
C SER A 329 12.80 33.85 25.87
N GLN A 330 13.87 34.16 25.13
CA GLN A 330 14.20 33.55 23.86
C GLN A 330 14.53 32.09 24.14
N ILE A 331 13.49 31.26 24.27
CA ILE A 331 13.64 29.81 24.22
C ILE A 331 14.18 29.53 22.82
N ALA A 332 15.47 29.22 22.74
CA ALA A 332 16.10 28.75 21.52
C ALA A 332 15.20 27.66 20.91
N PRO A 333 14.90 27.70 19.61
CA PRO A 333 14.06 26.68 18.98
C PRO A 333 14.72 25.33 19.22
N HIS A 334 14.17 24.56 20.17
CA HIS A 334 14.51 23.17 20.35
C HIS A 334 14.32 22.53 18.97
N PRO A 335 15.32 21.77 18.46
CA PRO A 335 15.19 21.13 17.16
C PRO A 335 13.86 20.40 17.17
N GLN A 336 12.95 20.78 16.27
CA GLN A 336 11.65 20.15 16.17
C GLN A 336 11.92 18.70 15.77
N HIS A 337 12.03 17.83 16.76
CA HIS A 337 12.13 16.40 16.55
C HIS A 337 10.91 16.04 15.70
N HIS A 338 11.17 15.71 14.43
CA HIS A 338 10.13 15.24 13.54
C HIS A 338 9.42 14.11 14.26
N ASN A 339 8.15 14.31 14.59
CA ASN A 339 7.38 13.41 15.43
C ASN A 339 7.01 12.19 14.58
N PHE A 340 8.01 11.34 14.29
CA PHE A 340 7.81 10.11 13.53
C PHE A 340 7.12 9.09 14.44
N PRO A 341 6.26 8.22 13.86
CA PRO A 341 5.55 7.22 14.64
C PRO A 341 6.55 6.29 15.33
N ARG A 342 6.33 5.94 16.60
CA ARG A 342 7.24 5.02 17.29
C ARG A 342 6.97 3.57 16.91
N ILE A 343 5.76 3.20 16.53
CA ILE A 343 5.44 1.83 16.10
C ILE A 343 5.28 1.74 14.59
N ALA A 344 5.95 0.75 14.02
CA ALA A 344 5.71 0.27 12.66
C ALA A 344 5.57 -1.26 12.63
N PHE A 345 5.03 -1.75 11.52
CA PHE A 345 4.83 -3.16 11.25
C PHE A 345 5.61 -3.55 10.01
N ARG A 346 6.15 -4.75 10.02
CA ARG A 346 6.77 -5.37 8.84
C ARG A 346 6.11 -6.71 8.58
N CYS A 347 5.70 -6.94 7.35
CA CYS A 347 5.30 -8.27 6.90
C CYS A 347 6.39 -8.82 5.97
N TRP A 348 6.78 -10.08 6.17
CA TRP A 348 7.73 -10.79 5.31
C TRP A 348 7.38 -12.27 5.22
N ASP A 349 8.08 -12.95 4.33
CA ASP A 349 8.08 -14.37 4.05
C ASP A 349 9.47 -14.76 3.54
N ASP A 350 9.69 -16.04 3.25
CA ASP A 350 10.98 -16.54 2.73
C ASP A 350 11.33 -15.95 1.35
N GLU A 351 10.36 -15.39 0.64
CA GLU A 351 10.55 -14.75 -0.67
C GLU A 351 10.88 -13.25 -0.56
N SER A 352 10.91 -12.70 0.66
CA SER A 352 11.19 -11.28 0.89
C SER A 352 12.67 -10.96 0.71
N TRP A 353 12.98 -9.78 0.14
CA TRP A 353 14.35 -9.34 -0.17
C TRP A 353 15.07 -8.75 1.06
N THR A 354 14.81 -9.31 2.23
CA THR A 354 15.46 -8.94 3.48
C THR A 354 15.74 -10.21 4.24
N PHE A 355 16.90 -10.27 4.86
CA PHE A 355 17.22 -11.35 5.76
C PHE A 355 16.64 -11.04 7.14
N TYR A 356 16.13 -12.07 7.82
CA TYR A 356 15.69 -11.98 9.21
C TYR A 356 16.35 -13.09 10.02
N SER A 357 16.97 -12.72 11.13
CA SER A 357 17.39 -13.65 12.19
C SER A 357 16.89 -13.14 13.54
N LYS A 358 16.74 -14.05 14.50
CA LYS A 358 16.29 -13.68 15.84
C LYS A 358 17.36 -12.86 16.57
N GLU A 359 18.61 -13.13 16.27
CA GLU A 359 19.79 -12.53 16.89
C GLU A 359 20.08 -11.14 16.32
N GLU A 360 20.08 -10.99 14.99
CA GLU A 360 20.47 -9.73 14.33
C GLU A 360 19.27 -8.84 13.99
N GLY A 361 18.07 -9.40 13.86
CA GLY A 361 16.88 -8.69 13.39
C GLY A 361 16.77 -8.69 11.86
N PHE A 362 16.32 -7.58 11.27
CA PHE A 362 16.19 -7.47 9.81
C PHE A 362 17.38 -6.80 9.17
N VAL A 363 17.93 -7.39 8.11
CA VAL A 363 19.02 -6.81 7.32
C VAL A 363 18.57 -6.61 5.87
N GLY A 364 18.82 -5.42 5.31
CA GLY A 364 18.57 -5.15 3.89
C GLY A 364 19.38 -6.10 2.99
N SER A 365 18.76 -6.64 1.93
CA SER A 365 19.41 -7.63 1.03
C SER A 365 20.78 -7.22 0.49
N PHE A 366 20.99 -5.92 0.24
CA PHE A 366 22.31 -5.42 -0.19
C PHE A 366 23.39 -5.77 0.84
N PHE A 367 23.13 -5.56 2.12
CA PHE A 367 24.06 -5.86 3.20
C PHE A 367 24.14 -7.35 3.49
N ALA A 368 23.02 -8.06 3.50
CA ALA A 368 23.02 -9.51 3.76
C ALA A 368 23.88 -10.29 2.75
N SER A 369 23.91 -9.84 1.49
CA SER A 369 24.69 -10.48 0.41
C SER A 369 26.16 -10.09 0.37
N HIS A 370 26.56 -8.95 0.96
CA HIS A 370 27.92 -8.41 0.85
C HIS A 370 28.67 -8.37 2.19
N CYS A 371 27.98 -8.08 3.30
CA CYS A 371 28.58 -7.86 4.63
C CYS A 371 28.94 -9.16 5.35
N TRP A 372 28.24 -10.26 5.08
CA TRP A 372 28.57 -11.56 5.67
C TRP A 372 29.96 -12.06 5.25
N THR A 373 30.48 -11.60 4.12
CA THR A 373 31.83 -11.95 3.64
C THR A 373 32.94 -11.01 4.12
N SER A 374 32.63 -9.80 4.58
CA SER A 374 33.64 -8.77 4.85
C SER A 374 33.77 -8.36 6.33
N GLY A 375 32.87 -8.81 7.21
CA GLY A 375 32.92 -8.52 8.65
C GLY A 375 32.59 -7.06 9.01
N VAL A 376 32.15 -6.24 8.05
CA VAL A 376 31.69 -4.87 8.29
C VAL A 376 30.21 -4.90 8.65
N ALA A 377 29.84 -4.44 9.84
CA ALA A 377 28.45 -4.37 10.23
C ALA A 377 27.72 -3.31 9.39
N ALA A 378 26.49 -3.59 8.97
CA ALA A 378 25.71 -2.66 8.16
C ALA A 378 25.47 -1.29 8.85
N GLY A 379 25.59 -1.23 10.18
CA GLY A 379 25.47 0.00 10.97
C GLY A 379 26.67 0.94 10.88
N ASP A 380 27.81 0.49 10.35
CA ASP A 380 29.03 1.30 10.25
C ASP A 380 29.05 2.20 8.99
N LEU A 381 28.08 2.01 8.08
CA LEU A 381 27.96 2.79 6.85
C LEU A 381 27.00 3.96 7.07
N ASP A 382 27.51 5.17 6.86
CA ASP A 382 26.69 6.38 6.91
C ASP A 382 25.45 6.26 6.02
N SER A 383 24.31 6.71 6.53
CA SER A 383 23.07 6.78 5.77
C SER A 383 23.31 7.63 4.51
N PRO A 384 23.02 7.12 3.31
CA PRO A 384 23.26 7.85 2.09
C PRO A 384 22.41 9.11 2.10
N THR A 385 22.99 10.21 1.66
CA THR A 385 22.28 11.50 1.51
C THR A 385 22.26 11.92 0.04
N GLY A 386 21.39 12.89 -0.27
CA GLY A 386 21.33 13.50 -1.60
C GLY A 386 21.05 12.51 -2.73
N SER A 387 21.85 12.60 -3.80
CA SER A 387 21.65 11.82 -5.03
C SER A 387 21.88 10.32 -4.86
N ALA A 388 22.79 9.90 -3.98
CA ALA A 388 23.03 8.48 -3.71
C ALA A 388 21.78 7.83 -3.12
N LEU A 389 21.16 8.49 -2.15
CA LEU A 389 19.91 8.04 -1.55
C LEU A 389 18.80 7.90 -2.60
N ASP A 390 18.69 8.89 -3.49
CA ASP A 390 17.67 8.88 -4.54
C ASP A 390 17.79 7.68 -5.47
N VAL A 391 19.02 7.34 -5.89
CA VAL A 391 19.28 6.20 -6.76
C VAL A 391 18.91 4.90 -6.05
N LEU A 392 19.35 4.74 -4.81
CA LEU A 392 19.05 3.57 -4.00
C LEU A 392 17.54 3.41 -3.77
N LEU A 393 16.86 4.51 -3.45
CA LEU A 393 15.43 4.52 -3.20
C LEU A 393 14.62 4.27 -4.48
N LEU A 394 15.02 4.84 -5.62
CA LEU A 394 14.41 4.54 -6.91
C LEU A 394 14.56 3.05 -7.26
N GLY A 395 15.72 2.46 -6.98
CA GLY A 395 15.95 1.03 -7.16
C GLY A 395 15.06 0.18 -6.25
N HIS A 396 14.91 0.58 -4.98
CA HIS A 396 14.02 -0.09 -4.02
C HIS A 396 12.53 0.00 -4.40
N LEU A 397 12.04 1.20 -4.74
CA LEU A 397 10.65 1.42 -5.10
C LEU A 397 10.29 0.77 -6.45
N ASN A 398 11.26 0.60 -7.33
CA ASN A 398 11.07 -0.05 -8.61
C ASN A 398 11.34 -1.56 -8.52
N LYS A 399 10.28 -2.35 -8.29
CA LYS A 399 10.32 -3.83 -8.31
C LYS A 399 11.07 -4.46 -9.50
N LYS A 400 11.11 -3.77 -10.64
CA LYS A 400 11.74 -4.26 -11.88
C LYS A 400 13.22 -3.92 -11.99
N SER A 401 13.79 -3.20 -11.02
CA SER A 401 15.21 -2.82 -11.05
C SER A 401 16.12 -4.04 -10.96
N GLY A 402 15.67 -5.12 -10.29
CA GLY A 402 16.53 -6.26 -9.96
C GLY A 402 17.62 -5.91 -8.95
N MET A 403 17.64 -4.68 -8.45
CA MET A 403 18.70 -4.16 -7.59
C MET A 403 18.48 -4.63 -6.17
N LEU A 404 19.52 -5.19 -5.55
CA LEU A 404 19.50 -5.53 -4.14
C LEU A 404 19.26 -4.26 -3.34
N SER A 405 18.31 -4.33 -2.42
CA SER A 405 17.90 -3.14 -1.69
C SER A 405 18.67 -3.02 -0.38
N PRO A 406 19.24 -1.84 -0.08
CA PRO A 406 19.84 -1.56 1.23
C PRO A 406 18.79 -1.19 2.28
N PHE A 407 17.50 -1.34 1.97
CA PHE A 407 16.41 -0.87 2.81
C PHE A 407 15.54 -2.01 3.34
N VAL A 408 15.09 -1.85 4.58
CA VAL A 408 14.04 -2.65 5.21
C VAL A 408 12.75 -1.82 5.23
N SER A 409 11.77 -2.19 4.41
CA SER A 409 10.46 -1.50 4.35
C SER A 409 9.59 -1.81 5.57
N VAL A 410 8.97 -0.79 6.15
CA VAL A 410 8.01 -0.94 7.24
C VAL A 410 6.78 -0.08 6.95
N THR A 411 5.63 -0.42 7.55
CA THR A 411 4.39 0.34 7.42
C THR A 411 3.82 0.70 8.77
N THR A 412 3.22 1.88 8.88
CA THR A 412 2.55 2.35 10.10
C THR A 412 1.04 2.10 10.05
N SER A 413 0.56 1.42 9.01
CA SER A 413 -0.82 0.97 8.86
C SER A 413 -0.91 -0.52 9.11
N PHE A 414 -1.57 -0.91 10.21
CA PHE A 414 -1.74 -2.32 10.55
C PHE A 414 -2.57 -3.05 9.50
N LEU A 415 -3.65 -2.44 9.00
CA LEU A 415 -4.47 -3.00 7.92
C LEU A 415 -3.66 -3.24 6.63
N GLN A 416 -2.74 -2.34 6.29
CA GLN A 416 -1.85 -2.50 5.14
C GLN A 416 -0.88 -3.66 5.34
N CYS A 417 -0.34 -3.81 6.55
CA CYS A 417 0.48 -4.96 6.92
C CYS A 417 -0.28 -6.29 6.78
N LEU A 418 -1.51 -6.37 7.29
CA LEU A 418 -2.36 -7.56 7.16
C LEU A 418 -2.71 -7.87 5.71
N THR A 419 -2.93 -6.84 4.88
CA THR A 419 -3.19 -7.01 3.44
C THR A 419 -1.98 -7.61 2.71
N TYR A 420 -0.76 -7.21 3.11
CA TYR A 420 0.46 -7.83 2.58
C TYR A 420 0.59 -9.27 3.03
N ALA A 421 0.33 -9.54 4.31
CA ALA A 421 0.43 -10.87 4.88
C ALA A 421 -0.52 -11.87 4.20
N ALA A 422 -1.77 -11.48 3.95
CA ALA A 422 -2.74 -12.31 3.25
C ALA A 422 -2.33 -12.65 1.81
N SER A 423 -1.42 -11.89 1.19
CA SER A 423 -0.94 -12.14 -0.17
C SER A 423 0.37 -12.94 -0.21
N LYS A 424 0.91 -13.32 0.96
CA LYS A 424 2.21 -13.98 1.11
C LYS A 424 2.03 -15.40 1.64
N LYS A 425 2.93 -16.31 1.26
CA LYS A 425 2.94 -17.68 1.76
C LYS A 425 3.67 -17.72 3.10
N ASN A 426 3.08 -18.36 4.11
CA ASN A 426 3.66 -18.46 5.46
C ASN A 426 4.11 -17.11 6.02
N ALA A 427 3.30 -16.07 5.80
CA ALA A 427 3.65 -14.71 6.16
C ALA A 427 3.91 -14.57 7.66
N SER A 428 4.95 -13.82 8.00
CA SER A 428 5.27 -13.39 9.36
C SER A 428 5.10 -11.87 9.47
N ILE A 429 4.75 -11.42 10.67
CA ILE A 429 4.53 -10.02 11.02
C ILE A 429 5.39 -9.67 12.22
N ALA A 430 6.05 -8.51 12.14
CA ALA A 430 6.91 -7.98 13.18
C ALA A 430 6.38 -6.61 13.58
N VAL A 431 6.48 -6.33 14.87
CA VAL A 431 6.22 -5.02 15.46
C VAL A 431 7.56 -4.41 15.81
N ILE A 432 7.80 -3.19 15.32
CA ILE A 432 9.10 -2.56 15.38
C ILE A 432 8.95 -1.22 16.12
N ASN A 433 9.77 -1.03 17.14
CA ASN A 433 9.97 0.24 17.81
C ASN A 433 10.93 1.11 17.00
N LEU A 434 10.38 2.02 16.21
CA LEU A 434 11.15 2.98 15.43
C LEU A 434 11.92 3.98 16.29
N SER A 435 11.51 4.27 17.54
CA SER A 435 12.28 5.18 18.39
C SER A 435 13.55 4.54 18.96
N ALA A 436 13.68 3.21 18.88
CA ALA A 436 14.91 2.50 19.19
C ALA A 436 15.92 2.53 18.03
N LEU A 437 15.56 3.12 16.88
CA LEU A 437 16.42 3.26 15.71
C LEU A 437 16.99 4.67 15.61
N GLU A 438 18.15 4.77 14.98
CA GLU A 438 18.74 6.05 14.66
C GLU A 438 17.91 6.80 13.62
N SER A 439 17.51 8.03 13.94
CA SER A 439 16.59 8.83 13.11
C SER A 439 17.10 9.07 11.69
N GLN A 440 18.42 9.16 11.47
CA GLN A 440 19.04 9.32 10.15
C GLN A 440 18.87 8.11 9.22
N ASN A 441 18.58 6.93 9.79
CA ASN A 441 18.38 5.70 9.03
C ASN A 441 16.91 5.51 8.65
N ILE A 442 15.99 6.29 9.22
CA ILE A 442 14.55 6.18 8.99
C ILE A 442 14.12 7.19 7.93
N ILE A 443 13.60 6.70 6.81
CA ILE A 443 13.23 7.54 5.67
C ILE A 443 11.73 7.44 5.43
N TYR A 444 11.04 8.58 5.52
CA TYR A 444 9.62 8.65 5.20
C TYR A 444 9.38 8.66 3.69
N ILE A 445 8.76 7.59 3.17
CA ILE A 445 8.65 7.39 1.71
C ILE A 445 7.84 8.51 1.04
N LYS A 446 6.80 9.04 1.68
CA LYS A 446 6.00 10.13 1.10
C LYS A 446 6.84 11.34 0.74
N GLU A 447 7.72 11.77 1.63
CA GLU A 447 8.56 12.95 1.44
C GLU A 447 9.63 12.69 0.37
N ALA A 448 10.34 11.58 0.50
CA ALA A 448 11.36 11.19 -0.45
C ALA A 448 10.78 11.01 -1.86
N LEU A 449 9.64 10.31 -1.99
CA LEU A 449 8.94 10.13 -3.26
C LEU A 449 8.43 11.46 -3.85
N SER A 450 7.98 12.39 -3.01
CA SER A 450 7.58 13.73 -3.46
C SER A 450 8.78 14.51 -4.02
N GLY A 451 9.96 14.39 -3.39
CA GLY A 451 11.23 14.93 -3.91
C GLY A 451 11.63 14.31 -5.24
N LEU A 452 11.57 12.98 -5.37
CA LEU A 452 11.84 12.25 -6.61
C LEU A 452 10.87 12.65 -7.73
N LYS A 453 9.57 12.82 -7.42
CA LYS A 453 8.56 13.28 -8.39
C LYS A 453 8.83 14.71 -8.83
N ARG A 454 9.18 15.62 -7.92
CA ARG A 454 9.52 17.01 -8.24
C ARG A 454 10.69 17.11 -9.22
N ARG A 455 11.65 16.20 -9.11
CA ARG A 455 12.81 16.05 -10.02
C ARG A 455 12.54 15.19 -11.26
N SER A 456 11.29 14.81 -11.48
CA SER A 456 10.86 13.97 -12.60
C SER A 456 11.45 12.55 -12.64
N GLN A 457 12.02 12.05 -11.55
CA GLN A 457 12.63 10.72 -11.48
C GLN A 457 11.62 9.60 -11.15
N ALA A 458 10.52 9.94 -10.46
CA ALA A 458 9.48 9.00 -10.06
C ALA A 458 8.08 9.33 -10.61
N GLN A 459 8.00 10.00 -11.77
CA GLN A 459 6.72 10.35 -12.41
C GLN A 459 5.89 9.12 -12.83
N TRP A 460 6.56 7.96 -12.94
CA TRP A 460 5.90 6.67 -13.20
C TRP A 460 5.09 6.16 -12.01
N ALA A 461 5.38 6.61 -10.79
CA ALA A 461 4.78 6.08 -9.58
C ALA A 461 3.46 6.79 -9.25
N ARG A 462 2.33 6.10 -9.40
CA ARG A 462 1.03 6.56 -8.86
C ARG A 462 0.96 6.48 -7.33
N TYR A 463 1.73 5.53 -6.78
CA TYR A 463 1.99 5.33 -5.38
C TYR A 463 2.40 6.63 -4.66
N ARG A 464 1.98 6.79 -3.38
CA ARG A 464 2.25 7.99 -2.57
C ARG A 464 3.04 7.72 -1.28
N GLY A 465 3.14 6.47 -0.82
CA GLY A 465 3.91 6.08 0.37
C GLY A 465 3.54 6.78 1.68
N THR A 466 2.25 7.06 1.89
CA THR A 466 1.77 7.85 3.04
C THR A 466 1.94 7.15 4.39
N ALA A 467 1.96 5.82 4.40
CA ALA A 467 2.07 5.01 5.62
C ALA A 467 3.31 4.11 5.59
N GLU A 468 4.27 4.35 4.70
CA GLU A 468 5.45 3.52 4.56
C GLU A 468 6.72 4.30 4.86
N TYR A 469 7.61 3.62 5.56
CA TYR A 469 8.95 4.07 5.88
C TYR A 469 9.92 3.00 5.38
N VAL A 470 11.15 3.41 5.14
CA VAL A 470 12.24 2.47 4.94
C VAL A 470 13.34 2.76 5.94
N VAL A 471 13.92 1.71 6.49
CA VAL A 471 15.10 1.79 7.34
C VAL A 471 16.31 1.40 6.50
N TYR A 472 17.31 2.27 6.41
CA TYR A 472 18.59 1.96 5.77
C TYR A 472 19.41 1.01 6.66
N GLY A 473 20.01 -0.02 6.07
CA GLY A 473 20.84 -0.96 6.82
C GLY A 473 20.05 -2.06 7.51
N THR A 474 20.05 -2.01 8.83
CA THR A 474 19.57 -3.07 9.73
C THR A 474 18.54 -2.51 10.71
N ILE A 475 17.50 -3.29 10.99
CA ILE A 475 16.63 -3.12 12.16
C ILE A 475 17.09 -4.17 13.19
N PRO A 476 17.81 -3.79 14.25
CA PRO A 476 18.34 -4.73 15.22
C PRO A 476 17.20 -5.48 15.93
N SER A 477 17.51 -6.69 16.41
CA SER A 477 16.60 -7.51 17.22
C SER A 477 16.05 -6.76 18.44
N THR A 478 16.85 -5.88 19.05
CA THR A 478 16.44 -5.03 20.18
C THR A 478 15.34 -4.02 19.84
N ALA A 479 15.21 -3.62 18.57
CA ALA A 479 14.13 -2.75 18.11
C ALA A 479 12.87 -3.52 17.70
N ILE A 480 12.93 -4.86 17.61
CA ILE A 480 11.78 -5.70 17.27
C ILE A 480 11.09 -6.11 18.57
N ILE A 481 9.89 -5.58 18.78
CA ILE A 481 9.08 -5.84 19.97
C ILE A 481 8.55 -7.29 19.94
N ALA A 482 8.08 -7.72 18.78
CA ALA A 482 7.47 -9.04 18.62
C ALA A 482 7.49 -9.52 17.18
N VAL A 483 7.43 -10.85 17.03
CA VAL A 483 7.30 -11.56 15.76
C VAL A 483 6.25 -12.64 15.91
N THR A 484 5.36 -12.76 14.92
CA THR A 484 4.27 -13.74 14.91
C THR A 484 3.90 -14.13 13.48
N SER A 485 3.36 -15.34 13.30
CA SER A 485 2.89 -15.78 11.98
C SER A 485 1.47 -15.30 11.72
N PHE A 486 1.17 -14.90 10.49
CA PHE A 486 -0.16 -14.42 10.08
C PHE A 486 -1.25 -15.48 10.33
N ASP A 487 -0.96 -16.75 10.08
CA ASP A 487 -1.88 -17.87 10.34
C ASP A 487 -2.25 -17.98 11.83
N ARG A 488 -1.30 -17.76 12.74
CA ARG A 488 -1.59 -17.70 14.18
C ARG A 488 -2.53 -16.54 14.50
N LEU A 489 -2.34 -15.38 13.87
CA LEU A 489 -3.19 -14.21 14.09
C LEU A 489 -4.63 -14.47 13.68
N GLU A 490 -4.80 -14.97 12.46
CA GLU A 490 -6.10 -15.29 11.89
C GLU A 490 -6.87 -16.30 12.76
N LYS A 491 -6.18 -17.27 13.37
CA LYS A 491 -6.79 -18.27 14.26
C LYS A 491 -7.05 -17.77 15.68
N SER A 492 -6.20 -16.88 16.19
CA SER A 492 -6.22 -16.43 17.59
C SER A 492 -7.28 -15.38 17.91
N SER A 493 -7.78 -14.67 16.89
CA SER A 493 -8.59 -13.49 17.09
C SER A 493 -9.90 -13.59 16.30
N PRO A 494 -11.06 -13.47 16.97
CA PRO A 494 -12.36 -13.45 16.30
C PRO A 494 -12.67 -12.10 15.64
N LEU A 495 -11.68 -11.20 15.54
CA LEU A 495 -11.76 -10.02 14.69
C LEU A 495 -12.04 -10.44 13.24
N TRP A 496 -12.45 -9.48 12.41
CA TRP A 496 -12.86 -9.71 11.02
C TRP A 496 -11.71 -10.06 10.05
N PHE A 497 -10.78 -10.94 10.45
CA PHE A 497 -9.71 -11.49 9.61
C PHE A 497 -10.27 -12.21 8.38
N GLU A 498 -11.48 -12.75 8.46
CA GLU A 498 -12.25 -13.28 7.33
C GLU A 498 -12.40 -12.28 6.17
N CYS A 499 -12.39 -10.97 6.45
CA CYS A 499 -12.45 -9.93 5.42
C CYS A 499 -11.11 -9.73 4.68
N ILE A 500 -10.00 -10.16 5.29
CA ILE A 500 -8.61 -9.98 4.85
C ILE A 500 -8.20 -11.16 3.96
N GLN A 501 -8.67 -11.12 2.71
CA GLN A 501 -8.41 -12.19 1.74
C GLN A 501 -7.32 -11.78 0.73
N PRO A 502 -6.53 -12.74 0.21
CA PRO A 502 -5.53 -12.48 -0.83
C PRO A 502 -6.11 -11.69 -2.01
N GLY A 503 -5.36 -10.71 -2.52
CA GLY A 503 -5.75 -9.91 -3.68
C GLY A 503 -6.77 -8.78 -3.42
N ARG A 504 -7.34 -8.68 -2.21
CA ARG A 504 -8.15 -7.52 -1.83
C ARG A 504 -7.27 -6.31 -1.53
N THR A 505 -7.74 -5.12 -1.90
CA THR A 505 -7.10 -3.86 -1.49
C THR A 505 -7.53 -3.48 -0.08
N CYS A 506 -6.73 -2.65 0.63
CA CYS A 506 -7.14 -2.21 1.96
C CYS A 506 -8.46 -1.41 1.93
N LYS A 507 -8.84 -0.79 0.79
CA LYS A 507 -10.14 -0.09 0.62
C LYS A 507 -11.29 -1.08 0.62
N GLN A 508 -11.13 -2.18 -0.12
CA GLN A 508 -12.13 -3.25 -0.17
C GLN A 508 -12.28 -3.93 1.19
N ILE A 509 -11.16 -4.22 1.86
CA ILE A 509 -11.16 -4.82 3.20
C ILE A 509 -11.82 -3.85 4.19
N ALA A 510 -11.42 -2.58 4.21
CA ALA A 510 -12.01 -1.57 5.08
C ALA A 510 -13.51 -1.38 4.83
N LYS A 511 -13.98 -1.46 3.58
CA LYS A 511 -15.41 -1.42 3.25
C LYS A 511 -16.13 -2.68 3.75
N ALA A 512 -15.54 -3.86 3.53
CA ALA A 512 -16.10 -5.12 4.02
C ALA A 512 -16.24 -5.13 5.54
N ILE A 513 -15.20 -4.67 6.27
CA ILE A 513 -15.24 -4.50 7.72
C ILE A 513 -16.31 -3.48 8.12
N SER A 514 -16.43 -2.34 7.43
CA SER A 514 -17.45 -1.33 7.77
C SER A 514 -18.88 -1.83 7.61
N ASN A 515 -19.11 -2.77 6.68
CA ASN A 515 -20.42 -3.35 6.43
C ASN A 515 -20.79 -4.40 7.48
N GLN A 516 -19.85 -4.80 8.34
CA GLN A 516 -20.17 -5.62 9.50
C GLN A 516 -20.86 -4.72 10.52
N ASN A 517 -22.15 -4.98 10.79
CA ASN A 517 -22.99 -4.22 11.75
C ASN A 517 -22.52 -4.32 13.23
N ARG A 518 -21.27 -4.74 13.48
CA ARG A 518 -20.75 -5.13 14.79
C ARG A 518 -19.49 -4.37 15.23
N ASN A 519 -19.12 -3.28 14.57
CA ASN A 519 -17.86 -2.60 14.86
C ASN A 519 -17.92 -1.69 16.11
N LYS A 520 -18.79 -1.93 17.09
CA LYS A 520 -18.80 -1.13 18.33
C LYS A 520 -17.77 -1.68 19.31
N LEU A 521 -17.01 -0.80 19.98
CA LEU A 521 -16.12 -1.21 21.06
C LEU A 521 -16.94 -1.74 22.26
N THR A 522 -16.90 -3.06 22.45
CA THR A 522 -17.54 -3.77 23.57
C THR A 522 -16.51 -4.37 24.51
N PRO A 523 -16.89 -4.79 25.74
CA PRO A 523 -15.95 -5.43 26.66
C PRO A 523 -15.28 -6.67 26.07
N THR A 524 -16.04 -7.49 25.33
CA THR A 524 -15.51 -8.66 24.61
C THR A 524 -14.48 -8.25 23.56
N MET A 525 -14.79 -7.24 22.74
CA MET A 525 -13.86 -6.69 21.76
C MET A 525 -12.58 -6.14 22.43
N SER A 526 -12.70 -5.48 23.59
CA SER A 526 -11.54 -5.02 24.36
C SER A 526 -10.67 -6.17 24.87
N MET A 527 -11.28 -7.28 25.32
CA MET A 527 -10.52 -8.49 25.67
C MET A 527 -9.83 -9.06 24.43
N GLU A 528 -10.50 -9.14 23.29
CA GLU A 528 -9.91 -9.62 22.03
C GLU A 528 -8.75 -8.75 21.58
N ILE A 529 -8.86 -7.42 21.68
CA ILE A 529 -7.75 -6.48 21.43
C ILE A 529 -6.62 -6.74 22.43
N GLY A 530 -6.92 -7.03 23.70
CA GLY A 530 -5.95 -7.40 24.72
C GLY A 530 -5.20 -8.69 24.39
N THR A 531 -5.93 -9.75 24.03
CA THR A 531 -5.36 -11.04 23.59
C THR A 531 -4.52 -10.85 22.33
N LEU A 532 -5.02 -10.11 21.34
CA LEU A 532 -4.27 -9.75 20.14
C LEU A 532 -2.98 -9.03 20.52
N SER A 533 -3.04 -8.05 21.42
CA SER A 533 -1.87 -7.27 21.77
C SER A 533 -0.84 -8.09 22.56
N LYS A 534 -1.30 -9.04 23.36
CA LYS A 534 -0.46 -10.03 24.06
C LYS A 534 0.21 -11.02 23.11
N GLU A 535 -0.55 -11.61 22.20
CA GLU A 535 -0.11 -12.66 21.27
C GLU A 535 0.72 -12.12 20.10
N ILE A 536 0.30 -11.00 19.51
CA ILE A 536 0.92 -10.42 18.31
C ILE A 536 2.10 -9.53 18.67
N LEU A 537 1.96 -8.75 19.73
CA LEU A 537 2.79 -7.59 19.96
C LEU A 537 3.75 -7.78 21.12
N GLY A 538 3.86 -9.00 21.64
CA GLY A 538 4.89 -9.38 22.61
C GLY A 538 4.87 -8.52 23.87
N MET A 539 3.74 -7.88 24.18
CA MET A 539 3.63 -6.89 25.27
C MET A 539 3.80 -7.52 26.66
N ASN A 540 3.88 -8.85 26.75
CA ASN A 540 4.27 -9.53 27.98
C ASN A 540 5.79 -9.58 28.20
N ASN A 541 6.58 -9.43 27.13
CA ASN A 541 8.02 -9.64 27.10
C ASN A 541 8.77 -8.41 26.55
N THR A 542 8.14 -7.23 26.56
CA THR A 542 8.74 -5.99 26.09
C THR A 542 10.02 -5.70 26.88
N HIS A 543 11.15 -5.67 26.17
CA HIS A 543 12.47 -5.34 26.73
C HIS A 543 12.58 -3.89 27.24
N ASP A 544 11.61 -3.07 26.88
CA ASP A 544 11.53 -1.66 27.22
C ASP A 544 10.26 -1.41 28.04
N PRO A 545 10.31 -1.68 29.36
CA PRO A 545 9.17 -1.40 30.20
C PRO A 545 8.84 0.09 30.11
N GLU A 546 9.81 1.00 30.23
CA GLU A 546 9.57 2.45 30.38
C GLU A 546 8.58 3.05 29.38
N HIS A 547 8.56 2.53 28.15
CA HIS A 547 7.70 3.01 27.07
C HIS A 547 6.44 2.15 26.80
N LEU A 548 6.12 1.15 27.64
CA LEU A 548 4.96 0.27 27.44
C LEU A 548 3.65 1.04 27.28
N PRO A 549 3.30 2.04 28.13
CA PRO A 549 2.03 2.75 27.97
C PRO A 549 1.91 3.41 26.59
N GLU A 550 3.00 3.93 26.04
CA GLU A 550 3.01 4.62 24.75
C GLU A 550 2.98 3.63 23.58
N ILE A 551 3.59 2.45 23.77
CA ILE A 551 3.51 1.31 22.85
C ILE A 551 2.06 0.82 22.79
N VAL A 552 1.41 0.60 23.95
CA VAL A 552 0.00 0.19 24.07
C VAL A 552 -0.91 1.22 23.40
N GLU A 553 -0.75 2.52 23.70
CA GLU A 553 -1.53 3.59 23.07
C GLU A 553 -1.47 3.49 21.54
N GLN A 554 -0.26 3.41 20.98
CA GLN A 554 -0.08 3.39 19.52
C GLN A 554 -0.68 2.14 18.90
N ILE A 555 -0.38 0.98 19.48
CA ILE A 555 -0.91 -0.31 19.04
C ILE A 555 -2.43 -0.31 18.99
N VAL A 556 -3.08 0.11 20.08
CA VAL A 556 -4.54 0.11 20.21
C VAL A 556 -5.11 1.06 19.17
N GLY A 557 -4.51 2.23 18.99
CA GLY A 557 -4.92 3.17 17.94
C GLY A 557 -4.83 2.59 16.53
N LYS A 558 -3.79 1.79 16.23
CA LYS A 558 -3.65 1.13 14.93
C LYS A 558 -4.64 0.00 14.72
N ILE A 559 -4.98 -0.76 15.76
CA ILE A 559 -6.00 -1.81 15.71
C ILE A 559 -7.39 -1.19 15.50
N VAL A 560 -7.73 -0.16 16.29
CA VAL A 560 -9.02 0.56 16.17
C VAL A 560 -9.19 1.14 14.77
N ASP A 561 -8.18 1.81 14.20
CA ASP A 561 -8.23 2.31 12.81
C ASP A 561 -8.34 1.19 11.77
N ALA A 562 -7.53 0.13 11.91
CA ALA A 562 -7.51 -0.97 10.95
C ALA A 562 -8.87 -1.68 10.83
N PHE A 563 -9.54 -1.90 11.96
CA PHE A 563 -10.83 -2.58 12.03
C PHE A 563 -12.03 -1.62 12.12
N LYS A 564 -11.79 -0.31 11.96
CA LYS A 564 -12.83 0.74 12.03
C LYS A 564 -13.76 0.59 13.23
N ILE A 565 -13.17 0.34 14.39
CA ILE A 565 -13.91 0.16 15.63
C ILE A 565 -14.49 1.52 16.03
N SER A 566 -15.81 1.58 16.14
CA SER A 566 -16.56 2.72 16.63
C SER A 566 -16.40 2.85 18.14
N GLY A 567 -16.34 4.10 18.61
CA GLY A 567 -16.15 4.40 20.03
C GLY A 567 -17.28 3.86 20.91
N PRO A 568 -17.04 3.80 22.24
CA PRO A 568 -18.09 3.44 23.19
C PRO A 568 -19.21 4.49 23.19
N ALA A 569 -20.42 4.07 23.54
CA ALA A 569 -21.59 4.95 23.60
C ALA A 569 -21.60 5.84 24.86
N SER A 570 -20.89 5.44 25.92
CA SER A 570 -20.82 6.19 27.18
C SER A 570 -19.43 6.14 27.81
N LYS A 571 -19.19 7.01 28.80
CA LYS A 571 -17.96 7.01 29.61
C LYS A 571 -17.85 5.73 30.45
N ASP A 572 -18.97 5.20 30.95
CA ASP A 572 -18.99 3.97 31.75
C ASP A 572 -18.65 2.75 30.89
N GLU A 573 -19.14 2.70 29.65
CA GLU A 573 -18.72 1.69 28.67
C GLU A 573 -17.20 1.77 28.41
N MET A 574 -16.63 2.98 28.27
CA MET A 574 -15.18 3.15 28.12
C MET A 574 -14.41 2.62 29.34
N LEU A 575 -14.89 2.89 30.56
CA LEU A 575 -14.26 2.39 31.79
C LEU A 575 -14.28 0.86 31.85
N CYS A 576 -15.42 0.23 31.53
CA CYS A 576 -15.53 -1.22 31.47
C CYS A 576 -14.56 -1.81 30.42
N ASN A 577 -14.50 -1.20 29.24
CA ASN A 577 -13.60 -1.59 28.15
C ASN A 577 -12.12 -1.49 28.54
N ARG A 578 -11.72 -0.43 29.26
CA ARG A 578 -10.37 -0.24 29.80
C ARG A 578 -9.98 -1.38 30.74
N VAL A 579 -10.85 -1.67 31.72
CA VAL A 579 -10.62 -2.74 32.72
C VAL A 579 -10.53 -4.12 32.06
N CYS A 580 -11.37 -4.39 31.05
CA CYS A 580 -11.33 -5.67 30.33
C CYS A 580 -10.03 -5.85 29.54
N PHE A 581 -9.57 -4.79 28.87
CA PHE A 581 -8.29 -4.81 28.16
C PHE A 581 -7.12 -5.00 29.14
N SER A 582 -7.05 -4.20 30.22
CA SER A 582 -5.94 -4.25 31.18
C SER A 582 -5.84 -5.61 31.89
N ARG A 583 -6.98 -6.21 32.24
CA ARG A 583 -7.05 -7.58 32.78
C ARG A 583 -6.58 -8.64 31.80
N THR A 584 -6.88 -8.49 30.51
CA THR A 584 -6.47 -9.47 29.49
C THR A 584 -4.98 -9.36 29.18
N LEU A 585 -4.47 -8.12 29.15
CA LEU A 585 -3.05 -7.87 28.97
C LEU A 585 -2.20 -8.35 30.16
N ARG A 586 -2.83 -8.65 31.29
CA ARG A 586 -2.16 -9.10 32.51
C ARG A 586 -1.15 -10.22 32.20
N GLY A 587 0.09 -9.88 32.48
CA GLY A 587 1.29 -10.73 32.50
C GLY A 587 2.21 -10.22 33.61
N ASN A 588 3.44 -10.73 33.68
CA ASN A 588 4.46 -10.31 34.66
C ASN A 588 5.04 -8.91 34.33
N HIS A 589 4.20 -7.94 33.99
CA HIS A 589 4.67 -6.59 33.63
C HIS A 589 4.70 -5.69 34.89
N PRO A 590 5.76 -4.88 35.09
CA PRO A 590 5.88 -3.95 36.23
C PRO A 590 4.86 -2.79 36.29
N TYR A 591 3.95 -2.61 35.33
CA TYR A 591 3.06 -1.44 35.31
C TYR A 591 1.78 -1.64 36.10
N GLY A 592 1.34 -0.56 36.74
CA GLY A 592 0.02 -0.50 37.36
C GLY A 592 -1.09 -0.56 36.31
N TYR A 593 -2.21 -1.21 36.67
CA TYR A 593 -3.41 -1.30 35.83
C TYR A 593 -3.85 0.06 35.28
N MET A 594 -3.77 1.09 36.12
CA MET A 594 -4.23 2.43 35.76
C MET A 594 -3.49 3.02 34.56
N GLU A 595 -2.20 2.75 34.39
CA GLU A 595 -1.41 3.29 33.28
C GLU A 595 -1.74 2.58 31.97
N VAL A 596 -1.92 1.26 32.02
CA VAL A 596 -2.35 0.44 30.87
C VAL A 596 -3.77 0.80 30.45
N GLU A 597 -4.68 0.97 31.41
CA GLU A 597 -6.04 1.46 31.17
C GLU A 597 -6.00 2.85 30.54
N ASP A 598 -5.14 3.72 31.04
CA ASP A 598 -5.02 5.07 30.52
C ASP A 598 -4.57 5.08 29.06
N ALA A 599 -3.48 4.37 28.80
CA ALA A 599 -2.92 4.13 27.47
C ALA A 599 -3.94 3.51 26.50
N PHE A 600 -4.71 2.51 26.93
CA PHE A 600 -5.77 1.92 26.10
C PHE A 600 -6.81 2.98 25.70
N GLY A 601 -7.29 3.77 26.66
CA GLY A 601 -8.27 4.83 26.39
C GLY A 601 -7.75 5.88 25.39
N LYS A 602 -6.50 6.33 25.57
CA LYS A 602 -5.81 7.24 24.64
C LYS A 602 -5.65 6.61 23.25
N GLY A 603 -5.29 5.33 23.21
CA GLY A 603 -5.14 4.57 21.96
C GLY A 603 -6.45 4.48 21.19
N VAL A 604 -7.56 4.16 21.88
CA VAL A 604 -8.90 4.16 21.27
C VAL A 604 -9.23 5.53 20.68
N GLN A 605 -9.04 6.60 21.45
CA GLN A 605 -9.28 7.97 21.00
C GLN A 605 -8.47 8.31 19.74
N ARG A 606 -7.17 7.99 19.74
CA ARG A 606 -6.27 8.20 18.60
C ARG A 606 -6.68 7.40 17.37
N GLY A 607 -7.16 6.18 17.55
CA GLY A 607 -7.72 5.36 16.47
C GLY A 607 -8.97 5.99 15.85
N LEU A 608 -9.90 6.49 16.68
CA LEU A 608 -11.11 7.19 16.23
C LEU A 608 -10.78 8.47 15.46
N GLU A 609 -9.78 9.23 15.92
CA GLU A 609 -9.28 10.41 15.22
C GLU A 609 -8.68 10.05 13.85
N SER A 610 -7.92 8.95 13.75
CA SER A 610 -7.41 8.43 12.47
C SER A 610 -8.55 8.09 11.51
N ILE A 611 -9.57 7.37 11.99
CA ILE A 611 -10.76 7.01 11.20
C ILE A 611 -11.46 8.27 10.70
N ALA A 612 -11.69 9.25 11.58
CA ALA A 612 -12.36 10.50 11.24
C ALA A 612 -11.55 11.31 10.21
N PHE A 613 -10.24 11.43 10.40
CA PHE A 613 -9.33 12.12 9.48
C PHE A 613 -9.43 11.54 8.07
N TYR A 614 -9.31 10.22 7.94
CA TYR A 614 -9.36 9.57 6.63
C TYR A 614 -10.75 9.51 6.01
N SER A 615 -11.82 9.60 6.81
CA SER A 615 -13.20 9.61 6.31
C SER A 615 -13.59 10.97 5.70
N ARG A 616 -13.04 12.08 6.21
CA ARG A 616 -13.32 13.44 5.69
C ARG A 616 -12.87 13.64 4.25
N GLY A 617 -11.70 13.10 3.88
CA GLY A 617 -11.12 13.26 2.54
C GLY A 617 -11.95 12.64 1.40
N SER A 618 -12.91 11.76 1.71
CA SER A 618 -13.85 11.21 0.72
C SER A 618 -14.98 12.18 0.37
N ASN A 619 -15.43 12.98 1.34
CA ASN A 619 -16.65 13.79 1.17
C ASN A 619 -16.38 15.16 0.53
N GLU A 620 -15.21 15.76 0.78
CA GLU A 620 -14.87 17.07 0.20
C GLU A 620 -14.65 17.02 -1.31
N ARG A 621 -14.18 15.89 -1.85
CA ARG A 621 -13.96 15.72 -3.31
C ARG A 621 -15.28 15.55 -4.05
N THR A 622 -16.20 14.75 -3.52
CA THR A 622 -17.55 14.57 -4.10
C THR A 622 -18.38 15.86 -4.11
N ARG A 623 -18.09 16.81 -3.20
CA ARG A 623 -18.77 18.13 -3.18
C ARG A 623 -18.11 19.18 -4.09
N SER A 624 -16.89 18.94 -4.56
CA SER A 624 -16.13 19.88 -5.38
C SER A 624 -16.01 19.48 -6.86
N ALA A 625 -16.32 18.22 -7.18
CA ALA A 625 -16.63 17.74 -8.52
C ALA A 625 -18.10 18.02 -8.86
#